data_AF-A0A9X2WZ42-F1
#
_entry.id   AF-A0A9X2WZ42-F1
#
_cell.length_a   1.000
_cell.length_b   1.000
_cell.length_c   1.000
_cell.angle_alpha   90.00
_cell.angle_beta   90.00
_cell.angle_gamma   90.00
#
_symmetry.space_group_name_H-M   'P 1'
#
loop_
_entity.id
_entity.type
_entity.pdbx_description
1 polymer ?
#
loop_
_entity_poly.entity_id
_entity_poly.type
_entity_poly.pdbx_seq_one_letter_code
_entity_poly.pdbx_strand_id
1 'polypeptide(L)'
;MEKRERVIKIRCTDAEYDTLVERSTKLRLAEWIRETCLGVPAKRTAPLPTVSPELQRQLTGIGNNLNQIARAVNSSQWNSIDKSRVITELVSIERHLAEIKKAYSNDC
;
A
#
# COMPACT_ATOMS: atom_id res chain seq x y z
N MET A 1 -13.86 -16.29 -5.23
CA MET A 1 -13.47 -15.65 -6.50
C MET A 1 -13.52 -16.73 -7.57
N GLU A 2 -14.47 -16.65 -8.48
CA GLU A 2 -14.64 -17.68 -9.51
C GLU A 2 -13.49 -17.62 -10.53
N LYS A 3 -12.94 -18.79 -10.88
CA LYS A 3 -11.77 -18.90 -11.77
C LYS A 3 -12.24 -18.77 -13.23
N ARG A 4 -11.55 -17.95 -14.03
CA ARG A 4 -11.84 -17.76 -15.46
C ARG A 4 -11.10 -18.81 -16.28
N GLU A 5 -11.80 -19.86 -16.69
CA GLU A 5 -11.22 -20.99 -17.42
C GLU A 5 -11.46 -20.96 -18.93
N ARG A 6 -12.39 -20.12 -19.41
CA ARG A 6 -12.74 -20.01 -20.83
C ARG A 6 -11.92 -18.90 -21.51
N VAL A 7 -11.47 -19.18 -22.73
CA VAL A 7 -10.65 -18.26 -23.56
C VAL A 7 -11.42 -17.91 -24.84
N ILE A 8 -11.44 -16.62 -25.18
CA ILE A 8 -11.99 -16.11 -26.44
C ILE A 8 -10.81 -15.71 -27.34
N LYS A 9 -10.65 -16.37 -28.49
CA LYS A 9 -9.61 -16.05 -29.48
C LYS A 9 -10.22 -15.23 -30.61
N ILE A 10 -9.63 -14.07 -30.90
CA ILE A 10 -10.06 -13.16 -31.96
C ILE A 10 -8.90 -13.00 -32.93
N ARG A 11 -9.16 -13.13 -34.23
CA ARG A 11 -8.21 -12.74 -35.28
C ARG A 11 -8.48 -11.28 -35.63
N CYS A 12 -7.44 -10.48 -35.66
CA CYS A 12 -7.49 -9.06 -35.96
C CYS A 12 -6.46 -8.79 -37.04
N THR A 13 -6.75 -7.83 -37.92
CA THR A 13 -5.73 -7.13 -38.71
C THR A 13 -4.93 -6.18 -37.81
N ASP A 14 -3.76 -5.75 -38.27
CA ASP A 14 -2.90 -4.84 -37.48
C ASP A 14 -3.63 -3.53 -37.15
N ALA A 15 -4.36 -2.96 -38.12
CA ALA A 15 -5.14 -1.75 -37.93
C ALA A 15 -6.27 -1.91 -36.89
N GLU A 16 -6.93 -3.07 -36.86
CA GLU A 16 -7.96 -3.36 -35.85
C GLU A 16 -7.34 -3.50 -34.46
N TYR A 17 -6.19 -4.15 -34.36
CA TYR A 17 -5.48 -4.28 -33.10
C TYR A 17 -5.03 -2.93 -32.56
N ASP A 18 -4.44 -2.08 -33.40
CA ASP A 18 -4.00 -0.74 -33.01
C ASP A 18 -5.18 0.13 -32.55
N THR A 19 -6.31 0.07 -33.27
CA THR A 19 -7.53 0.77 -32.88
C THR A 19 -8.04 0.29 -31.50
N LEU A 20 -7.94 -1.01 -31.22
CA LEU A 20 -8.34 -1.57 -29.91
C LEU A 20 -7.40 -1.11 -28.79
N VAL A 21 -6.10 -1.04 -29.06
CA VAL A 21 -5.10 -0.56 -28.09
C VAL A 21 -5.28 0.93 -27.83
N GLU A 22 -5.49 1.74 -28.85
CA GLU A 22 -5.70 3.18 -28.73
C GLU A 22 -6.97 3.51 -27.91
N ARG A 23 -8.04 2.73 -28.10
CA ARG A 23 -9.29 2.87 -27.33
C ARG A 23 -9.22 2.32 -25.92
N SER A 24 -8.20 1.52 -25.58
CA SER A 24 -8.06 0.92 -24.26
C SER A 24 -7.75 1.99 -23.21
N THR A 25 -8.70 2.24 -22.31
CA THR A 25 -8.51 3.13 -21.16
C THR A 25 -7.74 2.46 -20.00
N LYS A 26 -7.24 1.24 -20.22
CA LYS A 26 -6.59 0.39 -19.22
C LYS A 26 -5.23 -0.07 -19.69
N LEU A 27 -4.38 -0.39 -18.72
CA LEU A 27 -3.05 -0.98 -18.95
C LEU A 27 -3.12 -2.36 -19.63
N ARG A 28 -4.21 -3.10 -19.45
CA ARG A 28 -4.42 -4.44 -20.03
C ARG A 28 -5.65 -4.44 -20.93
N LEU A 29 -5.45 -4.66 -22.23
CA LEU A 29 -6.53 -4.72 -23.22
C LEU A 29 -7.64 -5.72 -22.83
N ALA A 30 -7.28 -6.88 -22.30
CA ALA A 30 -8.25 -7.89 -21.86
C ALA A 30 -9.14 -7.44 -20.67
N GLU A 31 -8.71 -6.45 -19.90
CA GLU A 31 -9.54 -5.83 -18.85
C GLU A 31 -10.54 -4.87 -19.46
N TRP A 32 -10.07 -4.00 -20.34
CA TRP A 32 -10.92 -3.07 -21.09
C TRP A 32 -11.96 -3.81 -21.94
N ILE A 33 -11.58 -4.85 -22.71
CA ILE A 33 -12.52 -5.64 -23.52
C ILE A 33 -13.63 -6.26 -22.65
N ARG A 34 -13.30 -6.75 -21.45
CA ARG A 34 -14.31 -7.33 -20.55
C ARG A 34 -15.29 -6.27 -20.04
N GLU A 35 -14.79 -5.11 -19.63
CA GLU A 35 -15.63 -4.01 -19.15
C GLU A 35 -16.54 -3.52 -20.28
N THR A 36 -15.98 -3.32 -21.48
CA THR A 36 -16.71 -2.83 -22.66
C THR A 36 -17.73 -3.85 -23.19
N CYS A 37 -17.36 -5.13 -23.33
CA CYS A 37 -18.25 -6.14 -23.91
C CYS A 37 -19.27 -6.71 -22.92
N LEU A 38 -18.97 -6.76 -21.62
CA LEU A 38 -19.89 -7.28 -20.60
C LEU A 38 -20.69 -6.18 -19.91
N GLY A 39 -20.40 -4.90 -20.19
CA GLY A 39 -21.08 -3.75 -19.57
C GLY A 39 -20.86 -3.64 -18.06
N VAL A 40 -19.88 -4.37 -17.52
CA VAL A 40 -19.57 -4.35 -16.09
C VAL A 40 -18.54 -3.26 -15.85
N PRO A 41 -18.89 -2.15 -15.17
CA PRO A 41 -17.91 -1.14 -14.82
C PRO A 41 -16.84 -1.78 -13.94
N ALA A 42 -15.57 -1.43 -14.19
CA ALA A 42 -14.44 -1.81 -13.37
C ALA A 42 -14.83 -1.74 -11.89
N LYS A 43 -14.47 -2.76 -11.09
CA LYS A 43 -14.42 -2.57 -9.63
C LYS A 43 -13.50 -1.39 -9.41
N ARG A 44 -14.07 -0.22 -9.09
CA ARG A 44 -13.30 0.93 -8.62
C ARG A 44 -12.49 0.40 -7.46
N THR A 45 -11.18 0.26 -7.63
CA THR A 45 -10.27 0.14 -6.49
C THR A 45 -10.60 1.38 -5.68
N ALA A 46 -11.22 1.20 -4.51
CA ALA A 46 -11.56 2.33 -3.67
C ALA A 46 -10.31 3.20 -3.57
N PRO A 47 -10.39 4.50 -3.92
CA PRO A 47 -9.23 5.37 -3.79
C PRO A 47 -8.75 5.22 -2.36
N LEU A 48 -7.46 4.91 -2.21
CA LEU A 48 -6.85 4.85 -0.89
C LEU A 48 -7.17 6.17 -0.18
N PRO A 49 -7.53 6.15 1.12
CA PRO A 49 -7.84 7.37 1.84
C PRO A 49 -6.70 8.36 1.64
N THR A 50 -7.02 9.55 1.15
CA THR A 50 -6.05 10.63 0.93
C THR A 50 -5.57 11.08 2.31
N VAL A 51 -4.45 10.54 2.74
CA VAL A 51 -3.76 10.96 3.97
C VAL A 51 -3.03 12.27 3.71
N SER A 52 -3.11 13.24 4.63
CA SER A 52 -2.42 14.52 4.46
C SER A 52 -0.91 14.32 4.28
N PRO A 53 -0.27 15.03 3.33
CA PRO A 53 1.18 14.96 3.13
C PRO A 53 1.98 15.27 4.40
N GLU A 54 1.46 16.16 5.25
CA GLU A 54 2.03 16.53 6.54
C GLU A 54 2.08 15.33 7.49
N LEU A 55 1.01 14.53 7.56
CA LEU A 55 0.96 13.34 8.41
C LEU A 55 1.94 12.27 7.93
N GLN A 56 2.06 12.08 6.61
CA GLN A 56 3.04 11.15 6.04
C GLN A 56 4.48 11.59 6.35
N ARG A 57 4.77 12.88 6.25
CA ARG A 57 6.09 13.44 6.58
C ARG A 57 6.43 13.26 8.05
N GLN A 58 5.47 13.52 8.95
CA GLN A 58 5.66 13.31 10.39
C GLN A 58 5.91 11.84 10.71
N LEU A 59 5.12 10.93 10.14
CA LEU A 59 5.29 9.49 10.37
C LEU A 59 6.64 8.98 9.85
N THR A 60 7.07 9.46 8.67
CA THR A 60 8.39 9.15 8.11
C THR A 60 9.51 9.68 9.01
N GLY A 61 9.35 10.89 9.55
CA GLY A 61 10.30 11.46 10.52
C GLY A 61 10.43 10.63 11.79
N ILE A 62 9.31 10.16 12.34
CA ILE A 62 9.29 9.25 13.50
C ILE A 62 10.02 7.94 13.19
N GLY A 63 9.74 7.32 12.03
CA GLY A 63 10.43 6.09 11.61
C GLY A 63 11.94 6.28 11.43
N ASN A 64 12.38 7.41 10.88
CA ASN A 64 13.79 7.74 10.75
C ASN A 64 14.49 7.92 12.11
N ASN A 65 13.83 8.55 13.08
CA ASN A 65 14.35 8.70 14.43
C ASN A 65 14.48 7.33 15.12
N LEU A 66 13.48 6.46 14.99
CA LEU A 66 13.52 5.10 15.51
C LEU A 66 14.68 4.30 14.91
N ASN A 67 14.89 4.40 13.59
CA ASN A 67 15.97 3.72 12.91
C ASN A 67 17.35 4.23 13.34
N GLN A 68 17.49 5.52 13.64
CA GLN A 68 18.72 6.09 14.19
C GLN A 68 19.01 5.54 15.60
N ILE A 69 17.99 5.45 16.45
CA ILE A 69 18.12 4.85 17.79
C ILE A 69 18.52 3.38 17.69
N ALA A 70 17.86 2.61 16.83
CA ALA A 70 18.19 1.21 16.60
C ALA A 70 19.64 1.03 16.11
N ARG A 71 20.09 1.87 15.17
CA ARG A 71 21.48 1.86 14.69
C ARG A 71 22.46 2.21 15.80
N ALA A 72 22.18 3.22 16.61
CA ALA A 72 23.04 3.61 17.73
C ALA A 72 23.18 2.49 18.78
N VAL A 73 22.06 1.87 19.17
CA VAL A 73 22.02 0.72 20.09
C VAL A 73 22.82 -0.46 19.52
N ASN A 74 22.79 -0.67 18.21
CA ASN A 74 23.51 -1.75 17.54
C ASN A 74 25.00 -1.45 17.32
N SER A 75 25.39 -0.18 17.14
CA SER A 75 26.76 0.21 16.78
C SER A 75 27.67 0.58 17.96
N SER A 76 27.12 0.94 19.13
CA SER A 76 27.94 1.36 20.28
C SER A 76 28.16 0.26 21.34
N GLN A 77 29.25 0.38 22.11
CA GLN A 77 29.61 -0.49 23.24
C GLN A 77 28.67 -0.26 24.43
N TRP A 78 27.38 -0.54 24.23
CA TRP A 78 26.41 -0.53 25.31
C TRP A 78 26.44 -1.91 25.94
N ASN A 79 26.43 -1.96 27.28
CA ASN A 79 26.26 -3.24 27.95
C ASN A 79 24.85 -3.79 27.62
N SER A 80 24.68 -5.11 27.75
CA SER A 80 23.43 -5.78 27.34
C SER A 80 22.19 -5.30 28.12
N ILE A 81 22.38 -4.71 29.31
CA ILE A 81 21.32 -4.20 30.17
C ILE A 81 20.81 -2.84 29.67
N ASP A 82 21.71 -1.96 29.24
CA ASP A 82 21.36 -0.65 28.69
C ASP A 82 20.59 -0.79 27.37
N LYS A 83 20.98 -1.77 26.54
CA LYS A 83 20.25 -2.10 25.30
C LYS A 83 18.84 -2.60 25.59
N SER A 84 18.68 -3.51 26.55
CA SER A 84 17.36 -4.08 26.87
C SER A 84 16.41 -3.04 27.47
N ARG A 85 16.92 -2.11 28.30
CA ARG A 85 16.15 -0.99 28.85
C ARG A 85 15.60 -0.09 27.74
N VAL A 86 16.44 0.35 26.80
CA VAL A 86 15.98 1.21 25.70
C VAL A 86 15.00 0.51 24.79
N ILE A 87 15.21 -0.77 24.48
CA ILE A 87 14.23 -1.56 23.70
C ILE A 87 12.89 -1.66 24.44
N THR A 88 12.91 -1.89 25.75
CA THR A 88 11.69 -1.98 26.58
C THR A 88 10.92 -0.67 26.58
N GLU A 89 11.61 0.47 26.70
CA GLU A 89 10.98 1.80 26.64
C GLU A 89 10.40 2.08 25.25
N LEU A 90 11.08 1.70 24.16
CA LEU A 90 10.56 1.85 22.80
C LEU A 90 9.29 1.03 22.57
N VAL A 91 9.25 -0.22 23.08
CA VAL A 91 8.05 -1.08 23.01
C VAL A 91 6.90 -0.49 23.84
N SER A 92 7.20 0.10 25.00
CA SER A 92 6.22 0.81 25.83
C SER A 92 5.60 2.00 25.08
N ILE A 93 6.44 2.80 24.40
CA ILE A 93 6.00 3.93 23.57
C ILE A 93 5.14 3.45 22.39
N GLU A 94 5.54 2.38 21.70
CA GLU A 94 4.75 1.80 20.60
C GLU A 94 3.35 1.38 21.08
N ARG A 95 3.27 0.72 22.25
CA ARG A 95 2.00 0.31 22.84
C ARG A 95 1.09 1.50 23.16
N HIS A 96 1.62 2.55 23.80
CA HIS A 96 0.85 3.76 24.09
C HIS A 96 0.37 4.46 22.81
N LEU A 97 1.20 4.51 21.77
CA LEU A 97 0.80 5.06 20.47
C LEU A 97 -0.30 4.22 19.80
N ALA A 98 -0.23 2.90 19.91
CA ALA A 98 -1.26 2.00 19.39
C ALA A 98 -2.60 2.18 20.13
N GLU A 99 -2.57 2.38 21.44
CA GLU A 99 -3.74 2.68 22.27
C GLU A 99 -4.38 4.02 21.88
N ILE A 100 -3.57 5.08 21.76
CA ILE A 100 -4.02 6.39 21.28
C ILE A 100 -4.64 6.24 19.88
N LYS A 101 -3.95 5.58 18.95
CA LYS A 101 -4.48 5.35 17.60
C LYS A 101 -5.83 4.62 17.63
N LYS A 102 -5.99 3.62 18.50
CA LYS A 102 -7.25 2.87 18.64
C LYS A 102 -8.37 3.75 19.19
N ALA A 103 -8.06 4.60 20.18
CA ALA A 103 -9.03 5.55 20.75
C ALA A 103 -9.54 6.53 19.68
N TYR A 104 -8.64 7.10 18.86
CA TYR A 104 -8.98 8.09 17.84
C TYR A 104 -9.35 7.50 16.46
N SER A 105 -9.28 6.17 16.26
CA SER A 105 -9.78 5.52 15.03
C SER A 105 -11.27 5.17 15.09
N ASN A 106 -11.90 5.25 16.26
CA ASN A 106 -13.33 4.96 16.46
C ASN A 106 -14.22 6.22 16.45
N ASP A 107 -13.65 7.41 16.24
CA ASP A 107 -14.37 8.70 16.21
C ASP A 107 -14.72 9.18 14.78
N CYS A 108 -14.84 8.26 13.81
CA CYS A 108 -15.33 8.53 12.44
C CYS A 108 -16.47 7.60 12.05
#